data_AF-A0AB33J187-F1
#
_entry.id   AF-A0AB33J187-F1
#
_cell.length_a   1.000
_cell.length_b   1.000
_cell.length_c   1.000
_cell.angle_alpha   90.00
_cell.angle_beta   90.00
_cell.angle_gamma   90.00
#
_symmetry.space_group_name_H-M   'P 1'
#
loop_
_entity.id
_entity.type
_entity.pdbx_description
1 polymer ?
#
loop_
_entity_poly.entity_id
_entity_poly.type
_entity_poly.pdbx_seq_one_letter_code
_entity_poly.pdbx_strand_id
1 'polypeptide(L)'
;MKAEITSYKSSFFEYLCGFIWFDQGRLEALMKRYPIGATKQGEPIFWHINSEHKITNGRILTMDSETGKVYDDSWYYQDVQPTCLFGEYLLDIFPSQTVALVTDEMTAAVMSCFPTPYIWLATGKEKATSIDLLPLEGKSVVVFPNKGEYSKWQEMLQAASYLQFHISDVMEKAQGDCHTIAQRVLSQQPLRPTEAEAALMRMEEANPNITLLVKALDLEVVGFTPICDNVKNETQNTKPASKEPKEDAVMQSILLAQEERWHGRTPECHKCKLSHEGINGTFCGKLHGYVEYGKGDCGIEAERPPAPE
;
A
#
# COMPACT_ATOMS: atom_id res chain seq x y z
N MET A 1 16.14 7.11 14.43
CA MET A 1 14.89 6.40 14.08
C MET A 1 15.28 5.21 13.19
N LYS A 2 14.84 3.97 13.49
CA LYS A 2 15.03 2.82 12.59
C LYS A 2 13.71 2.64 11.82
N ALA A 3 13.62 3.18 10.62
CA ALA A 3 12.49 3.01 9.72
C ALA A 3 12.97 2.31 8.44
N GLU A 4 12.12 1.45 7.88
CA GLU A 4 12.40 0.78 6.60
C GLU A 4 12.16 1.76 5.46
N ILE A 5 13.00 1.74 4.41
CA ILE A 5 12.84 2.60 3.23
C ILE A 5 11.54 2.28 2.48
N THR A 6 11.14 1.01 2.51
CA THR A 6 9.89 0.51 1.92
C THR A 6 9.25 -0.50 2.85
N SER A 7 7.96 -0.38 3.14
CA SER A 7 7.24 -1.35 3.97
C SER A 7 5.75 -1.44 3.60
N TYR A 8 5.27 -2.68 3.42
CA TYR A 8 3.83 -2.97 3.24
C TYR A 8 3.05 -2.88 4.56
N LYS A 9 3.74 -2.86 5.71
CA LYS A 9 3.13 -2.84 7.03
C LYS A 9 2.92 -1.40 7.51
N SER A 10 2.04 -0.68 6.82
CA SER A 10 1.64 0.67 7.23
C SER A 10 0.14 0.86 7.14
N SER A 11 -0.39 1.78 7.96
CA SER A 11 -1.79 2.16 7.94
C SER A 11 -2.26 2.71 6.59
N PHE A 12 -1.35 3.30 5.80
CA PHE A 12 -1.64 3.70 4.43
C PHE A 12 -1.89 2.50 3.50
N PHE A 13 -1.06 1.46 3.55
CA PHE A 13 -1.28 0.27 2.72
C PHE A 13 -2.50 -0.53 3.18
N GLU A 14 -2.75 -0.60 4.48
CA GLU A 14 -3.99 -1.17 5.03
C GLU A 14 -5.22 -0.42 4.51
N TYR A 15 -5.18 0.92 4.50
CA TYR A 15 -6.24 1.75 3.94
C TYR A 15 -6.48 1.49 2.46
N LEU A 16 -5.43 1.39 1.63
CA LEU A 16 -5.59 1.07 0.22
C LEU A 16 -6.16 -0.35 0.01
N CYS A 17 -5.75 -1.32 0.83
CA CYS A 17 -6.33 -2.67 0.81
C CYS A 17 -7.83 -2.70 1.13
N GLY A 18 -8.38 -1.64 1.73
CA GLY A 18 -9.81 -1.46 1.93
C GLY A 18 -10.61 -1.32 0.62
N PHE A 19 -9.98 -1.01 -0.52
CA PHE A 19 -10.67 -0.90 -1.80
C PHE A 19 -10.36 -2.08 -2.73
N ILE A 20 -11.36 -2.54 -3.48
CA ILE A 20 -11.20 -3.63 -4.46
C ILE A 20 -10.16 -3.26 -5.53
N TRP A 21 -10.07 -1.97 -5.88
CA TRP A 21 -9.17 -1.46 -6.91
C TRP A 21 -7.69 -1.75 -6.65
N PHE A 22 -7.27 -1.80 -5.37
CA PHE A 22 -5.87 -2.04 -5.01
C PHE A 22 -5.63 -3.54 -4.80
N ASP A 23 -5.32 -4.22 -5.90
CA ASP A 23 -4.76 -5.57 -5.89
C ASP A 23 -3.25 -5.54 -5.55
N GLN A 24 -2.70 -6.73 -5.29
CA GLN A 24 -1.29 -6.91 -4.97
C GLN A 24 -0.37 -6.30 -6.06
N GLY A 25 -0.67 -6.49 -7.34
CA GLY A 25 0.17 -6.01 -8.43
C GLY A 25 0.26 -4.49 -8.49
N ARG A 26 -0.85 -3.79 -8.23
CA ARG A 26 -0.88 -2.33 -8.17
C ARG A 26 -0.16 -1.79 -6.95
N LEU A 27 -0.31 -2.42 -5.80
CA LEU A 27 0.40 -2.02 -4.57
C LEU A 27 1.92 -2.24 -4.69
N GLU A 28 2.33 -3.36 -5.29
CA GLU A 28 3.73 -3.62 -5.61
C GLU A 28 4.28 -2.58 -6.60
N ALA A 29 3.51 -2.24 -7.64
CA ALA A 29 3.90 -1.21 -8.60
C ALA A 29 4.02 0.18 -7.95
N LEU A 30 3.09 0.52 -7.05
CA LEU A 30 3.14 1.74 -6.24
C LEU A 30 4.43 1.79 -5.43
N MET A 31 4.75 0.73 -4.68
CA MET A 31 5.96 0.67 -3.86
C MET A 31 7.26 0.73 -4.66
N LYS A 32 7.29 0.12 -5.84
CA LYS A 32 8.45 0.21 -6.75
C LYS A 32 8.62 1.63 -7.28
N ARG A 33 7.53 2.37 -7.48
CA ARG A 33 7.53 3.72 -8.04
C ARG A 33 7.66 4.82 -6.98
N TYR A 34 7.26 4.58 -5.75
CA TYR A 34 7.40 5.53 -4.65
C TYR A 34 7.85 4.79 -3.40
N PRO A 35 9.07 5.06 -2.90
CA PRO A 35 9.53 4.48 -1.65
C PRO A 35 8.72 5.05 -0.49
N ILE A 36 7.77 4.24 -0.01
CA ILE A 36 6.93 4.53 1.14
C ILE A 36 7.32 3.54 2.25
N GLY A 37 7.93 4.07 3.31
CA GLY A 37 8.35 3.32 4.48
C GLY A 37 7.26 3.19 5.54
N ALA A 38 7.63 2.58 6.66
CA ALA A 38 6.80 2.55 7.86
C ALA A 38 7.64 2.76 9.13
N THR A 39 7.06 3.42 10.13
CA THR A 39 7.59 3.42 11.50
C THR A 39 7.33 2.06 12.16
N LYS A 40 7.92 1.82 13.33
CA LYS A 40 7.65 0.60 14.11
C LYS A 40 6.19 0.49 14.55
N GLN A 41 5.47 1.61 14.58
CA GLN A 41 4.06 1.69 14.96
C GLN A 41 3.13 1.54 13.75
N GLY A 42 3.67 1.31 12.55
CA GLY A 42 2.89 1.17 11.32
C GLY A 42 2.50 2.51 10.69
N GLU A 43 3.10 3.62 11.09
CA GLU A 43 2.82 4.92 10.46
C GLU A 43 3.57 5.02 9.13
N PRO A 44 2.90 5.36 8.02
CA PRO A 44 3.55 5.52 6.73
C PRO A 44 4.56 6.68 6.75
N ILE A 45 5.68 6.48 6.06
CA ILE A 45 6.68 7.51 5.80
C ILE A 45 6.84 7.70 4.30
N PHE A 46 6.49 8.87 3.79
CA PHE A 46 6.64 9.23 2.38
C PHE A 46 8.03 9.87 2.17
N TRP A 47 8.97 9.13 1.60
CA TRP A 47 10.34 9.61 1.42
C TRP A 47 10.48 10.52 0.21
N HIS A 48 11.13 11.67 0.40
CA HIS A 48 11.49 12.60 -0.66
C HIS A 48 12.92 12.29 -1.09
N ILE A 49 13.06 11.93 -2.37
CA ILE A 49 14.32 11.51 -2.97
C ILE A 49 14.63 12.46 -4.13
N ASN A 50 15.78 13.12 -4.05
CA ASN A 50 16.22 14.08 -5.06
C ASN A 50 16.75 13.39 -6.33
N SER A 51 17.12 14.18 -7.34
CA SER A 51 17.72 13.71 -8.59
C SER A 51 19.04 12.94 -8.41
N GLU A 52 19.75 13.11 -7.28
CA GLU A 52 20.93 12.32 -6.93
C GLU A 52 20.61 10.96 -6.27
N HIS A 53 19.32 10.58 -6.22
CA HIS A 53 18.82 9.38 -5.55
C HIS A 53 19.12 9.34 -4.04
N LYS A 54 19.21 10.50 -3.38
CA LYS A 54 19.40 10.60 -1.92
C LYS A 54 18.11 11.05 -1.25
N ILE A 55 17.82 10.43 -0.10
CA ILE A 55 16.70 10.82 0.76
C ILE A 55 17.05 12.16 1.41
N THR A 56 16.24 13.20 1.18
CA THR A 56 16.45 14.55 1.73
C THR A 56 15.53 14.83 2.91
N ASN A 57 14.27 14.43 2.81
CA ASN A 57 13.27 14.54 3.85
C ASN A 57 12.23 13.42 3.73
N GLY A 58 11.34 13.30 4.70
CA GLY A 58 10.22 12.36 4.63
C GLY A 58 9.11 12.74 5.56
N ARG A 59 7.87 12.65 5.08
CA ARG A 59 6.68 12.97 5.87
C ARG A 59 6.11 11.71 6.50
N ILE A 60 5.95 11.71 7.80
CA ILE A 60 5.36 10.62 8.58
C ILE A 60 3.92 11.03 8.92
N LEU A 61 2.95 10.19 8.60
CA LEU A 61 1.54 10.47 8.91
C LEU A 61 1.02 9.51 9.97
N THR A 62 0.43 10.06 11.03
CA THR A 62 -0.38 9.28 11.96
C THR A 62 -1.81 9.29 11.44
N MET A 63 -2.27 8.15 10.91
CA MET A 63 -3.55 8.05 10.23
C MET A 63 -4.32 6.78 10.57
N ASP A 64 -5.62 6.85 10.37
CA ASP A 64 -6.58 5.75 10.48
C ASP A 64 -6.49 4.82 9.27
N SER A 65 -6.28 3.52 9.49
CA SER A 65 -6.17 2.56 8.39
C SER A 65 -7.51 2.17 7.76
N GLU A 66 -8.66 2.47 8.38
CA GLU A 66 -9.97 2.16 7.80
C GLU A 66 -10.53 3.34 7.01
N THR A 67 -10.46 4.54 7.61
CA THR A 67 -11.06 5.76 7.05
C THR A 67 -10.09 6.59 6.22
N GLY A 68 -8.78 6.37 6.38
CA GLY A 68 -7.73 7.19 5.75
C GLY A 68 -7.59 8.59 6.37
N LYS A 69 -8.24 8.84 7.51
CA LYS A 69 -8.18 10.13 8.19
C LYS A 69 -6.82 10.34 8.84
N VAL A 70 -6.19 11.48 8.55
CA VAL A 70 -4.93 11.89 9.18
C VAL A 70 -5.23 12.66 10.47
N TYR A 71 -4.56 12.28 11.56
CA TYR A 71 -4.73 12.89 12.88
C TYR A 71 -3.55 13.77 13.28
N ASP A 72 -2.35 13.38 12.87
CA ASP A 72 -1.11 14.09 13.19
C ASP A 72 -0.09 13.82 12.07
N ASP A 73 0.92 14.69 11.97
CA ASP A 73 2.05 14.50 11.07
C ASP A 73 3.37 14.94 11.70
N SER A 74 4.44 14.29 11.25
CA SER A 74 5.79 14.66 11.63
C SER A 74 6.74 14.53 10.45
N TRP A 75 7.92 15.14 10.59
CA TRP A 75 8.87 15.23 9.50
C TRP A 75 10.24 14.69 9.90
N TYR A 76 10.80 13.89 9.01
CA TYR A 76 12.21 13.58 8.97
C TYR A 76 12.91 14.54 8.01
N TYR A 77 14.03 15.11 8.44
CA TYR A 77 14.91 15.91 7.59
C TYR A 77 16.33 15.36 7.70
N GLN A 78 17.05 15.34 6.58
CA GLN A 78 18.47 15.13 6.57
C GLN A 78 19.17 16.48 6.68
N ASP A 79 19.81 16.77 7.82
CA ASP A 79 20.33 18.08 8.24
C ASP A 79 21.11 18.89 7.19
N VAL A 80 21.73 18.23 6.21
CA VAL A 80 22.66 18.83 5.25
C VAL A 80 22.06 19.00 3.85
N GLN A 81 20.88 18.43 3.57
CA GLN A 81 20.30 18.44 2.23
C GLN A 81 19.07 19.35 2.11
N PRO A 82 18.97 20.14 1.03
CA PRO A 82 17.74 20.86 0.70
C PRO A 82 16.57 19.88 0.53
N THR A 83 15.39 20.26 1.02
CA THR A 83 14.16 19.50 0.78
C THR A 83 13.84 19.45 -0.71
N CYS A 84 13.34 18.32 -1.20
CA CYS A 84 13.00 18.14 -2.61
C CYS A 84 11.53 17.75 -2.78
N LEU A 85 11.03 17.67 -4.01
CA LEU A 85 9.65 17.21 -4.25
C LEU A 85 9.52 15.72 -3.96
N PHE A 86 8.34 15.29 -3.51
CA PHE A 86 8.02 13.87 -3.46
C PHE A 86 7.89 13.34 -4.89
N GLY A 87 8.63 12.28 -5.21
CA GLY A 87 8.71 11.73 -6.56
C GLY A 87 9.64 12.49 -7.51
N GLU A 88 10.47 13.42 -7.04
CA GLU A 88 11.39 14.20 -7.88
C GLU A 88 12.32 13.33 -8.75
N TYR A 89 12.89 12.27 -8.17
CA TYR A 89 13.73 11.33 -8.92
C TYR A 89 13.04 10.67 -10.13
N LEU A 90 11.70 10.69 -10.21
CA LEU A 90 10.94 10.18 -11.35
C LEU A 90 11.10 11.07 -12.59
N LEU A 91 11.52 12.33 -12.44
CA LEU A 91 11.72 13.28 -13.54
C LEU A 91 12.84 12.84 -14.49
N ASP A 92 13.85 12.14 -13.95
CA ASP A 92 14.98 11.59 -14.72
C ASP A 92 14.60 10.25 -15.38
N ILE A 93 13.74 9.47 -14.73
CA ILE A 93 13.24 8.19 -15.25
C ILE A 93 12.24 8.40 -16.39
N PHE A 94 11.41 9.45 -16.30
CA PHE A 94 10.34 9.76 -17.25
C PHE A 94 10.49 11.18 -17.83
N PRO A 95 11.56 11.46 -18.60
CA PRO A 95 11.93 12.82 -18.96
C PRO A 95 10.90 13.55 -19.84
N SER A 96 10.11 12.81 -20.62
CA SER A 96 9.11 13.34 -21.55
C SER A 96 7.67 13.28 -21.04
N GLN A 97 7.43 12.71 -19.85
CA GLN A 97 6.08 12.58 -19.32
C GLN A 97 5.61 13.90 -18.70
N THR A 98 4.33 14.24 -18.90
CA THR A 98 3.69 15.36 -18.22
C THR A 98 3.65 15.12 -16.71
N VAL A 99 3.99 16.14 -15.93
CA VAL A 99 3.97 16.10 -14.47
C VAL A 99 2.59 16.50 -13.96
N ALA A 100 1.95 15.65 -13.17
CA ALA A 100 0.82 16.04 -12.32
C ALA A 100 1.35 16.45 -10.94
N LEU A 101 1.12 17.70 -10.56
CA LEU A 101 1.60 18.25 -9.29
C LEU A 101 0.44 18.45 -8.32
N VAL A 102 0.58 17.92 -7.10
CA VAL A 102 -0.38 18.05 -6.00
C VAL A 102 0.31 18.57 -4.74
N THR A 103 -0.48 18.93 -3.73
CA THR A 103 0.05 19.42 -2.44
C THR A 103 0.67 18.29 -1.62
N ASP A 104 -0.02 17.16 -1.45
CA ASP A 104 0.37 16.08 -0.53
C ASP A 104 0.78 14.78 -1.22
N GLU A 105 1.68 14.06 -0.54
CA GLU A 105 2.34 12.84 -0.99
C GLU A 105 1.36 11.67 -1.15
N MET A 106 0.39 11.59 -0.23
CA MET A 106 -0.64 10.57 -0.26
C MET A 106 -1.49 10.67 -1.54
N THR A 107 -1.89 11.87 -1.92
CA THR A 107 -2.63 12.12 -3.16
C THR A 107 -1.82 11.72 -4.38
N ALA A 108 -0.52 12.07 -4.45
CA ALA A 108 0.35 11.66 -5.55
C ALA A 108 0.47 10.13 -5.65
N ALA A 109 0.71 9.47 -4.51
CA ALA A 109 0.82 8.02 -4.41
C ALA A 109 -0.47 7.32 -4.89
N VAL A 110 -1.64 7.71 -4.35
CA VAL A 110 -2.94 7.15 -4.74
C VAL A 110 -3.21 7.35 -6.22
N MET A 111 -3.05 8.58 -6.73
CA MET A 111 -3.37 8.89 -8.12
C MET A 111 -2.45 8.16 -9.11
N SER A 112 -1.22 7.85 -8.72
CA SER A 112 -0.29 7.06 -9.54
C SER A 112 -0.75 5.61 -9.80
N CYS A 113 -1.71 5.10 -9.01
CA CYS A 113 -2.30 3.77 -9.16
C CYS A 113 -3.44 3.72 -10.19
N PHE A 114 -3.80 4.87 -10.77
CA PHE A 114 -4.84 4.99 -11.78
C PHE A 114 -4.22 5.22 -13.17
N PRO A 115 -4.87 4.75 -14.25
CA PRO A 115 -4.36 4.88 -15.61
C PRO A 115 -4.47 6.34 -16.06
N THR A 116 -3.46 7.14 -15.70
CA THR A 116 -3.34 8.56 -16.05
C THR A 116 -2.10 8.77 -16.89
N PRO A 117 -2.09 9.77 -17.80
CA PRO A 117 -0.92 10.05 -18.64
C PRO A 117 0.13 10.89 -17.89
N TYR A 118 0.21 10.78 -16.55
CA TYR A 118 1.03 11.66 -15.73
C TYR A 118 2.01 10.88 -14.86
N ILE A 119 3.17 11.48 -14.58
CA ILE A 119 3.90 11.17 -13.35
C ILE A 119 3.41 12.09 -12.24
N TRP A 120 3.15 11.55 -11.05
CA TRP A 120 2.57 12.30 -9.95
C TRP A 120 3.66 12.72 -8.96
N LEU A 121 3.79 14.02 -8.73
CA LEU A 121 4.69 14.60 -7.75
C LEU A 121 3.90 15.39 -6.72
N ALA A 122 4.44 15.52 -5.51
CA ALA A 122 3.87 16.38 -4.48
C ALA A 122 4.89 17.39 -3.96
N THR A 123 4.40 18.58 -3.60
CA THR A 123 5.24 19.60 -2.96
C THR A 123 5.59 19.23 -1.53
N GLY A 124 4.70 18.52 -0.83
CA GLY A 124 4.80 18.24 0.60
C GLY A 124 4.73 19.50 1.47
N LYS A 125 4.29 20.62 0.89
CA LYS A 125 4.27 21.93 1.56
C LYS A 125 2.90 22.56 1.36
N GLU A 126 2.28 23.00 2.45
CA GLU A 126 1.03 23.78 2.42
C GLU A 126 1.19 25.07 1.61
N LYS A 127 2.40 25.67 1.65
CA LYS A 127 2.76 26.87 0.89
C LYS A 127 4.05 26.62 0.12
N ALA A 128 3.92 26.00 -1.04
CA ALA A 128 5.02 25.90 -1.99
C ALA A 128 5.39 27.28 -2.55
N THR A 129 6.67 27.48 -2.82
CA THR A 129 7.22 28.69 -3.43
C THR A 129 7.70 28.41 -4.86
N SER A 130 7.93 29.47 -5.62
CA SER A 130 8.54 29.38 -6.96
C SER A 130 9.91 28.67 -6.93
N ILE A 131 10.66 28.72 -5.83
CA ILE A 131 11.96 28.04 -5.69
C ILE A 131 11.77 26.52 -5.56
N ASP A 132 10.72 26.08 -4.87
CA ASP A 132 10.43 24.65 -4.69
C ASP A 132 10.11 23.93 -6.01
N LEU A 133 9.76 24.69 -7.06
CA LEU A 133 9.39 24.17 -8.37
C LEU A 133 10.52 24.23 -9.41
N LEU A 134 11.72 24.71 -9.04
CA LEU A 134 12.87 24.73 -9.94
C LEU A 134 13.17 23.37 -10.60
N PRO A 135 13.02 22.22 -9.92
CA PRO A 135 13.22 20.91 -10.56
C PRO A 135 12.29 20.63 -11.75
N LEU A 136 11.19 21.39 -11.90
CA LEU A 136 10.21 21.24 -12.96
C LEU A 136 10.51 22.11 -14.19
N GLU A 137 11.61 22.87 -14.20
CA GLU A 137 12.00 23.70 -15.34
C GLU A 137 12.09 22.86 -16.63
N GLY A 138 11.46 23.37 -17.70
CA GLY A 138 11.38 22.67 -18.98
C GLY A 138 10.40 21.48 -19.03
N LYS A 139 9.66 21.20 -17.97
CA LYS A 139 8.61 20.16 -17.94
C LYS A 139 7.23 20.76 -18.22
N SER A 140 6.36 19.96 -18.82
CA SER A 140 4.92 20.29 -18.91
C SER A 140 4.25 19.88 -17.60
N VAL A 141 3.68 20.84 -16.88
CA VAL A 141 3.09 20.62 -15.55
C VAL A 141 1.59 20.84 -15.58
N VAL A 142 0.82 19.90 -15.01
CA VAL A 142 -0.58 20.06 -14.68
C VAL A 142 -0.72 20.04 -13.17
N VAL A 143 -1.17 21.14 -12.60
CA VAL A 143 -1.42 21.25 -11.16
C VAL A 143 -2.85 20.82 -10.87
N PHE A 144 -3.01 20.01 -9.82
CA PHE A 144 -4.30 19.60 -9.28
C PHE A 144 -4.45 20.15 -7.85
N PRO A 145 -4.93 21.40 -7.70
CA PRO A 145 -5.15 22.01 -6.40
C PRO A 145 -6.17 21.24 -5.56
N ASN A 146 -6.03 21.31 -4.23
CA ASN A 146 -7.11 20.94 -3.35
C ASN A 146 -8.29 21.91 -3.51
N LYS A 147 -9.47 21.48 -3.09
CA LYS A 147 -10.70 22.27 -3.16
C LYS A 147 -10.53 23.61 -2.43
N GLY A 148 -10.75 24.72 -3.15
CA GLY A 148 -10.60 26.07 -2.62
C GLY A 148 -9.17 26.63 -2.70
N GLU A 149 -8.22 25.90 -3.27
CA GLU A 149 -6.82 26.34 -3.40
C GLU A 149 -6.46 26.81 -4.82
N TYR A 150 -7.39 26.79 -5.77
CA TYR A 150 -7.13 27.16 -7.17
C TYR A 150 -6.44 28.53 -7.29
N SER A 151 -7.01 29.57 -6.66
CA SER A 151 -6.46 30.93 -6.74
C SER A 151 -5.06 31.04 -6.12
N LYS A 152 -4.81 30.32 -5.02
CA LYS A 152 -3.49 30.32 -4.36
C LYS A 152 -2.42 29.72 -5.28
N TRP A 153 -2.75 28.60 -5.95
CA TRP A 153 -1.88 27.99 -6.94
C TRP A 153 -1.66 28.90 -8.15
N GLN A 154 -2.70 29.59 -8.60
CA GLN A 154 -2.59 30.55 -9.70
C GLN A 154 -1.63 31.70 -9.37
N GLU A 155 -1.76 32.31 -8.20
CA GLU A 155 -0.85 33.38 -7.75
C GLU A 155 0.59 32.89 -7.62
N MET A 156 0.81 31.72 -7.02
CA MET A 156 2.14 31.15 -6.84
C MET A 156 2.81 30.81 -8.17
N LEU A 157 2.08 30.18 -9.11
CA LEU A 157 2.63 29.82 -10.42
C LEU A 157 2.86 31.03 -11.32
N GLN A 158 2.11 32.12 -11.15
CA GLN A 158 2.42 33.40 -11.80
C GLN A 158 3.81 33.94 -11.40
N ALA A 159 4.26 33.65 -10.18
CA ALA A 159 5.63 33.96 -9.74
C ALA A 159 6.69 32.96 -10.25
N ALA A 160 6.27 31.87 -10.89
CA ALA A 160 7.13 30.86 -11.53
C ALA A 160 7.03 30.95 -13.06
N SER A 161 7.33 32.13 -13.61
CA SER A 161 7.18 32.42 -15.05
C SER A 161 8.03 31.56 -15.99
N TYR A 162 9.01 30.84 -15.45
CA TYR A 162 9.85 29.88 -16.17
C TYR A 162 9.16 28.52 -16.42
N LEU A 163 8.01 28.26 -15.78
CA LEU A 163 7.26 27.00 -15.92
C LEU A 163 6.14 27.12 -16.95
N GLN A 164 6.01 26.06 -17.76
CA GLN A 164 4.81 25.83 -18.55
C GLN A 164 3.82 25.01 -17.74
N PHE A 165 2.74 25.65 -17.29
CA PHE A 165 1.76 25.01 -16.41
C PHE A 165 0.31 25.15 -16.90
N HIS A 166 -0.52 24.19 -16.49
CA HIS A 166 -1.98 24.26 -16.52
C HIS A 166 -2.52 23.96 -15.11
N ILE A 167 -3.53 24.71 -14.66
CA ILE A 167 -4.16 24.46 -13.36
C ILE A 167 -5.53 23.83 -13.62
N SER A 168 -5.74 22.64 -13.07
CA SER A 168 -7.00 21.93 -13.19
C SER A 168 -8.04 22.51 -12.22
N ASP A 169 -9.22 22.84 -12.74
CA ASP A 169 -10.37 23.31 -11.94
C ASP A 169 -11.29 22.17 -11.48
N VAL A 170 -10.83 20.92 -11.63
CA VAL A 170 -11.63 19.72 -11.36
C VAL A 170 -12.15 19.66 -9.92
N MET A 171 -11.38 20.15 -8.95
CA MET A 171 -11.76 20.18 -7.54
C MET A 171 -12.67 21.35 -7.17
N GLU A 172 -12.60 22.48 -7.88
CA GLU A 172 -13.53 23.61 -7.69
C GLU A 172 -14.96 23.23 -8.10
N LYS A 173 -15.09 22.38 -9.12
CA LYS A 173 -16.37 21.87 -9.62
C LYS A 173 -16.87 20.64 -8.86
N ALA A 174 -16.10 20.11 -7.91
CA ALA A 174 -16.46 18.90 -7.19
C ALA A 174 -17.58 19.18 -6.16
N GLN A 175 -18.65 18.39 -6.25
CA GLN A 175 -19.72 18.39 -5.25
C GLN A 175 -19.35 17.48 -4.06
N GLY A 176 -19.90 17.77 -2.89
CA GLY A 176 -19.64 17.02 -1.64
C GLY A 176 -18.36 17.44 -0.90
N ASP A 177 -18.00 16.64 0.10
CA ASP A 177 -16.97 16.96 1.11
C ASP A 177 -15.55 16.44 0.75
N CYS A 178 -15.34 16.03 -0.50
CA CYS A 178 -14.01 15.66 -0.98
C CYS A 178 -13.13 16.91 -1.16
N HIS A 179 -11.97 16.93 -0.49
CA HIS A 179 -11.02 18.04 -0.55
C HIS A 179 -9.86 17.80 -1.53
N THR A 180 -9.45 16.56 -1.76
CA THR A 180 -8.38 16.21 -2.71
C THR A 180 -8.90 15.38 -3.89
N ILE A 181 -8.16 15.37 -5.00
CA ILE A 181 -8.51 14.54 -6.15
C ILE A 181 -8.48 13.05 -5.81
N ALA A 182 -7.56 12.62 -4.93
CA ALA A 182 -7.50 11.24 -4.46
C ALA A 182 -8.77 10.86 -3.68
N GLN A 183 -9.25 11.69 -2.76
CA GLN A 183 -10.51 11.46 -2.03
C GLN A 183 -11.70 11.34 -2.99
N ARG A 184 -11.75 12.21 -4.00
CA ARG A 184 -12.80 12.15 -5.03
C ARG A 184 -12.76 10.85 -5.84
N VAL A 185 -11.57 10.37 -6.21
CA VAL A 185 -11.42 9.14 -6.97
C VAL A 185 -11.73 7.91 -6.10
N LEU A 186 -11.25 7.90 -4.86
CA LEU A 186 -11.46 6.81 -3.90
C LEU A 186 -12.93 6.67 -3.49
N SER A 187 -13.67 7.77 -3.32
CA SER A 187 -15.10 7.71 -2.98
C SER A 187 -15.97 7.07 -4.08
N GLN A 188 -15.45 6.94 -5.29
CA GLN A 188 -16.09 6.24 -6.40
C GLN A 188 -15.65 4.77 -6.51
N GLN A 189 -14.66 4.34 -5.72
CA GLN A 189 -14.16 2.98 -5.75
C GLN A 189 -14.99 2.09 -4.80
N PRO A 190 -15.31 0.86 -5.22
CA PRO A 190 -15.96 -0.10 -4.33
C PRO A 190 -14.98 -0.54 -3.23
N LEU A 191 -15.49 -0.56 -2.00
CA LEU A 191 -14.79 -1.12 -0.86
C LEU A 191 -14.77 -2.65 -0.94
N ARG A 192 -13.68 -3.24 -0.44
CA ARG A 192 -13.56 -4.68 -0.27
C ARG A 192 -14.46 -5.08 0.91
N PRO A 193 -15.28 -6.13 0.77
CA PRO A 193 -16.17 -6.54 1.84
C PRO A 193 -15.38 -7.05 3.05
N THR A 194 -15.94 -6.79 4.23
CA THR A 194 -15.51 -7.41 5.48
C THR A 194 -15.69 -8.93 5.42
N GLU A 195 -15.02 -9.68 6.29
CA GLU A 195 -15.19 -11.14 6.34
C GLU A 195 -16.64 -11.55 6.61
N ALA A 196 -17.37 -10.77 7.42
CA ALA A 196 -18.76 -11.05 7.72
C ALA A 196 -19.67 -10.81 6.49
N GLU A 197 -19.43 -9.74 5.73
CA GLU A 197 -20.13 -9.49 4.46
C GLU A 197 -19.77 -10.53 3.40
N ALA A 198 -18.49 -10.92 3.31
CA ALA A 198 -18.05 -11.99 2.42
C ALA A 198 -18.68 -13.33 2.78
N ALA A 199 -18.83 -13.64 4.08
CA ALA A 199 -19.54 -14.82 4.55
C ALA A 199 -21.02 -14.77 4.16
N LEU A 200 -21.68 -13.62 4.31
CA LEU A 200 -23.06 -13.45 3.86
C LEU A 200 -23.19 -13.67 2.36
N MET A 201 -22.30 -13.10 1.55
CA MET A 201 -22.30 -13.33 0.09
C MET A 201 -22.17 -14.82 -0.27
N ARG A 202 -21.29 -15.56 0.41
CA ARG A 202 -21.16 -17.02 0.23
C ARG A 202 -22.44 -17.77 0.63
N MET A 203 -23.11 -17.33 1.69
CA MET A 203 -24.38 -17.90 2.14
C MET A 203 -25.50 -17.63 1.13
N GLU A 204 -25.59 -16.41 0.60
CA GLU A 204 -26.57 -16.04 -0.43
C GLU A 204 -26.38 -16.82 -1.73
N GLU A 205 -25.13 -17.04 -2.14
CA GLU A 205 -24.80 -17.89 -3.29
C GLU A 205 -25.24 -19.35 -3.07
N ALA A 206 -25.05 -19.87 -1.86
CA ALA A 206 -25.49 -21.22 -1.49
C ALA A 206 -27.01 -21.36 -1.37
N ASN A 207 -27.71 -20.29 -0.94
CA ASN A 207 -29.16 -20.29 -0.78
C ASN A 207 -29.76 -18.89 -1.06
N PRO A 208 -30.36 -18.67 -2.25
CA PRO A 208 -30.98 -17.40 -2.63
C PRO A 208 -32.11 -16.92 -1.70
N ASN A 209 -32.71 -17.80 -0.90
CA ASN A 209 -33.73 -17.41 0.09
C ASN A 209 -33.14 -16.55 1.21
N ILE A 210 -31.83 -16.61 1.46
CA ILE A 210 -31.14 -15.79 2.46
C ILE A 210 -31.22 -14.31 2.06
N THR A 211 -31.01 -13.98 0.78
CA THR A 211 -31.21 -12.61 0.27
C THR A 211 -32.64 -12.12 0.47
N LEU A 212 -33.63 -12.99 0.30
CA LEU A 212 -35.03 -12.64 0.54
C LEU A 212 -35.30 -12.34 2.01
N LEU A 213 -34.73 -13.13 2.93
CA LEU A 213 -34.87 -12.93 4.38
C LEU A 213 -34.18 -11.65 4.84
N VAL A 214 -32.95 -11.39 4.39
CA VAL A 214 -32.21 -10.16 4.69
C VAL A 214 -33.03 -8.94 4.28
N LYS A 215 -33.59 -8.94 3.06
CA LYS A 215 -34.42 -7.83 2.56
C LYS A 215 -35.77 -7.72 3.25
N ALA A 216 -36.43 -8.84 3.54
CA ALA A 216 -37.77 -8.85 4.12
C ALA A 216 -37.76 -8.43 5.60
N LEU A 217 -36.66 -8.69 6.30
CA LEU A 217 -36.51 -8.42 7.73
C LEU A 217 -35.57 -7.25 8.04
N ASP A 218 -35.02 -6.60 7.02
CA ASP A 218 -34.09 -5.47 7.13
C ASP A 218 -32.88 -5.80 8.04
N LEU A 219 -32.24 -6.94 7.76
CA LEU A 219 -31.15 -7.46 8.60
C LEU A 219 -29.81 -6.80 8.25
N GLU A 220 -29.08 -6.38 9.27
CA GLU A 220 -27.72 -5.86 9.15
C GLU A 220 -26.67 -6.87 9.61
N VAL A 221 -25.49 -6.84 8.98
CA VAL A 221 -24.35 -7.68 9.36
C VAL A 221 -23.66 -7.09 10.57
N VAL A 222 -23.69 -7.79 11.71
CA VAL A 222 -23.13 -7.32 13.00
C VAL A 222 -21.81 -7.98 13.42
N GLY A 223 -21.26 -8.89 12.60
CA GLY A 223 -19.95 -9.53 12.83
C GLY A 223 -19.96 -11.06 12.78
N PHE A 224 -18.78 -11.66 12.98
CA PHE A 224 -18.56 -13.11 12.93
C PHE A 224 -17.89 -13.60 14.23
N THR A 225 -18.37 -14.72 14.79
CA THR A 225 -17.70 -15.43 15.90
C THR A 225 -17.10 -16.74 15.40
N PRO A 226 -15.76 -16.92 15.46
CA PRO A 226 -15.15 -18.21 15.16
C PRO A 226 -15.49 -19.25 16.23
N ILE A 227 -15.78 -20.48 15.80
CA ILE A 227 -15.97 -21.62 16.69
C ILE A 227 -14.57 -22.11 17.12
N CYS A 228 -14.23 -21.99 18.41
CA CYS A 228 -12.92 -22.37 18.95
C CYS A 228 -12.84 -23.87 19.31
N ASP A 229 -12.02 -24.63 18.57
CA ASP A 229 -11.57 -25.96 19.00
C ASP A 229 -10.16 -25.88 19.63
N ASN A 230 -10.04 -26.26 20.90
CA ASN A 230 -8.80 -26.24 21.70
C ASN A 230 -8.25 -27.66 21.92
N VAL A 231 -7.06 -27.98 21.40
CA VAL A 231 -6.16 -29.01 21.97
C VAL A 231 -4.70 -28.53 21.87
N LYS A 232 -4.02 -28.48 23.03
CA LYS A 232 -2.62 -28.05 23.23
C LYS A 232 -1.64 -29.20 23.01
N ASN A 233 -0.40 -28.90 22.59
CA ASN A 233 0.82 -29.55 23.13
C ASN A 233 2.12 -28.79 22.79
N GLU A 234 2.95 -28.60 23.83
CA GLU A 234 4.31 -28.04 23.87
C GLU A 234 5.33 -29.06 23.28
N THR A 235 6.57 -28.75 22.83
CA THR A 235 7.78 -28.36 23.58
C THR A 235 8.95 -28.00 22.60
N GLN A 236 10.07 -27.50 23.14
CA GLN A 236 11.05 -26.52 22.60
C GLN A 236 12.34 -27.03 21.92
N ASN A 237 12.92 -26.15 21.06
CA ASN A 237 14.32 -25.70 20.83
C ASN A 237 15.53 -26.65 20.72
N THR A 238 16.41 -26.43 19.72
CA THR A 238 17.80 -25.87 19.88
C THR A 238 18.57 -25.62 18.54
N LYS A 239 19.43 -24.58 18.53
CA LYS A 239 20.44 -24.15 17.50
C LYS A 239 21.87 -24.48 17.96
N PRO A 240 22.95 -24.45 17.13
CA PRO A 240 23.83 -23.24 17.01
C PRO A 240 24.61 -23.08 15.67
N ALA A 241 25.47 -22.04 15.60
CA ALA A 241 25.95 -21.27 14.43
C ALA A 241 27.46 -21.37 14.05
N SER A 242 27.88 -20.80 12.90
CA SER A 242 29.17 -20.06 12.60
C SER A 242 29.25 -19.72 11.08
N LYS A 243 29.42 -18.47 10.56
CA LYS A 243 30.45 -17.37 10.51
C LYS A 243 31.30 -17.28 9.20
N GLU A 244 30.85 -16.41 8.26
CA GLU A 244 31.47 -15.36 7.37
C GLU A 244 32.89 -15.46 6.73
N PRO A 245 33.17 -14.87 5.51
CA PRO A 245 33.19 -13.39 5.23
C PRO A 245 32.68 -12.90 3.82
N LYS A 246 31.89 -11.79 3.73
CA LYS A 246 32.18 -10.38 3.31
C LYS A 246 32.78 -10.22 1.90
N GLU A 247 32.10 -9.70 0.86
CA GLU A 247 31.52 -8.33 0.74
C GLU A 247 30.17 -8.25 -0.04
N ASP A 248 29.57 -9.38 -0.45
CA ASP A 248 28.22 -9.46 -1.09
C ASP A 248 27.05 -9.62 -0.08
N ALA A 249 27.31 -9.44 1.21
CA ALA A 249 26.46 -9.93 2.30
C ALA A 249 25.27 -9.03 2.68
N VAL A 250 25.26 -7.73 2.33
CA VAL A 250 24.19 -6.81 2.77
C VAL A 250 22.87 -7.10 2.03
N MET A 251 22.93 -7.36 0.73
CA MET A 251 21.73 -7.71 -0.07
C MET A 251 21.24 -9.14 0.21
N GLN A 252 22.17 -10.09 0.41
CA GLN A 252 21.83 -11.49 0.68
C GLN A 252 21.32 -11.72 2.13
N SER A 253 21.78 -10.94 3.12
CA SER A 253 21.30 -11.06 4.51
C SER A 253 19.87 -10.54 4.72
N ILE A 254 19.40 -9.61 3.89
CA ILE A 254 18.01 -9.13 3.91
C ILE A 254 17.07 -10.21 3.36
N LEU A 255 17.49 -10.94 2.32
CA LEU A 255 16.71 -12.03 1.72
C LEU A 255 16.68 -13.28 2.60
N LEU A 256 17.79 -13.67 3.24
CA LEU A 256 17.86 -14.87 4.08
C LEU A 256 17.31 -14.69 5.50
N ALA A 257 17.30 -13.46 6.05
CA ALA A 257 16.68 -13.19 7.35
C ALA A 257 15.14 -13.26 7.32
N GLN A 258 14.53 -13.40 6.13
CA GLN A 258 13.11 -13.67 5.97
C GLN A 258 12.74 -15.16 6.22
N GLU A 259 13.70 -16.10 6.28
CA GLU A 259 13.40 -17.54 6.34
C GLU A 259 13.50 -18.22 7.73
N GLU A 260 14.00 -17.59 8.79
CA GLU A 260 14.05 -18.22 10.13
C GLU A 260 13.18 -17.51 11.17
N ARG A 261 11.85 -17.72 11.14
CA ARG A 261 11.04 -17.53 12.36
C ARG A 261 9.68 -18.22 12.39
N TRP A 262 9.60 -19.54 12.26
CA TRP A 262 8.36 -20.26 12.64
C TRP A 262 8.69 -21.63 13.23
N HIS A 263 8.50 -21.79 14.54
CA HIS A 263 8.51 -23.10 15.20
C HIS A 263 7.09 -23.47 15.65
N GLY A 264 6.55 -24.55 15.06
CA GLY A 264 5.39 -25.29 15.59
C GLY A 264 4.36 -25.78 14.55
N ARG A 265 4.72 -26.82 13.76
CA ARG A 265 3.93 -27.82 12.95
C ARG A 265 2.59 -27.41 12.30
N THR A 266 2.28 -27.67 11.02
CA THR A 266 2.85 -28.60 10.00
C THR A 266 3.47 -27.86 8.79
N PRO A 267 4.66 -28.25 8.30
CA PRO A 267 5.52 -27.31 7.57
C PRO A 267 5.34 -27.26 6.06
N GLU A 268 4.44 -28.03 5.44
CA GLU A 268 4.59 -28.33 4.00
C GLU A 268 3.32 -28.16 3.16
N CYS A 269 2.29 -27.47 3.68
CA CYS A 269 1.07 -27.23 2.90
C CYS A 269 1.33 -26.36 1.65
N HIS A 270 2.29 -25.43 1.71
CA HIS A 270 2.76 -24.64 0.57
C HIS A 270 3.55 -25.45 -0.48
N LYS A 271 4.02 -26.67 -0.14
CA LYS A 271 4.69 -27.59 -1.07
C LYS A 271 3.74 -28.59 -1.73
N CYS A 272 2.47 -28.62 -1.31
CA CYS A 272 1.46 -29.43 -1.96
C CYS A 272 1.19 -28.86 -3.37
N LYS A 273 1.30 -29.70 -4.41
CA LYS A 273 1.06 -29.29 -5.80
C LYS A 273 -0.37 -28.80 -6.10
N LEU A 274 -1.29 -29.07 -5.18
CA LEU A 274 -2.68 -28.64 -5.25
C LEU A 274 -2.94 -27.35 -4.46
N SER A 275 -1.93 -26.81 -3.79
CA SER A 275 -2.02 -25.59 -2.99
C SER A 275 -1.35 -24.42 -3.69
N HIS A 276 -1.89 -23.22 -3.55
CA HIS A 276 -1.29 -21.98 -4.04
C HIS A 276 -1.42 -20.85 -3.01
N GLU A 277 -0.45 -19.94 -2.98
CA GLU A 277 -0.45 -18.80 -2.07
C GLU A 277 -1.41 -17.71 -2.56
N GLY A 278 -2.22 -17.20 -1.63
CA GLY A 278 -3.12 -16.08 -1.85
C GLY A 278 -3.08 -15.10 -0.68
N ILE A 279 -3.72 -13.95 -0.85
CA ILE A 279 -3.67 -12.81 0.07
C ILE A 279 -4.21 -13.16 1.47
N ASN A 280 -5.12 -14.15 1.56
CA ASN A 280 -5.75 -14.60 2.82
C ASN A 280 -5.11 -15.89 3.40
N GLY A 281 -3.97 -16.36 2.85
CA GLY A 281 -3.31 -17.60 3.26
C GLY A 281 -3.14 -18.61 2.12
N THR A 282 -2.86 -19.87 2.44
CA THR A 282 -2.72 -20.93 1.43
C THR A 282 -4.11 -21.47 1.05
N PHE A 283 -4.46 -21.43 -0.23
CA PHE A 283 -5.68 -22.07 -0.73
C PHE A 283 -5.40 -23.53 -1.09
N CYS A 284 -6.18 -24.47 -0.53
CA CYS A 284 -6.03 -25.90 -0.80
C CYS A 284 -7.03 -26.37 -1.86
N GLY A 285 -6.56 -26.74 -3.05
CA GLY A 285 -7.40 -27.24 -4.13
C GLY A 285 -8.12 -28.57 -3.83
N LYS A 286 -7.62 -29.36 -2.88
CA LYS A 286 -8.26 -30.62 -2.46
C LYS A 286 -9.44 -30.40 -1.50
N LEU A 287 -9.35 -29.38 -0.65
CA LEU A 287 -10.39 -29.02 0.32
C LEU A 287 -11.36 -27.95 -0.23
N HIS A 288 -11.06 -27.37 -1.40
CA HIS A 288 -11.78 -26.25 -1.99
C HIS A 288 -11.98 -25.07 -1.03
N GLY A 289 -10.94 -24.74 -0.25
CA GLY A 289 -11.01 -23.67 0.74
C GLY A 289 -9.66 -23.13 1.19
N TYR A 290 -9.69 -21.98 1.84
CA TYR A 290 -8.52 -21.36 2.48
C TYR A 290 -8.22 -22.06 3.81
N VAL A 291 -6.94 -22.39 4.04
CA VAL A 291 -6.46 -22.97 5.30
C VAL A 291 -5.59 -21.96 6.04
N GLU A 292 -5.83 -21.81 7.35
CA GLU A 292 -5.05 -20.94 8.22
C GLU A 292 -3.57 -21.38 8.24
N TYR A 293 -2.66 -20.42 8.28
CA TYR A 293 -1.23 -20.67 8.32
C TYR A 293 -0.86 -21.49 9.57
N GLY A 294 -0.49 -22.76 9.38
CA GLY A 294 -0.18 -23.69 10.48
C GLY A 294 -1.35 -24.48 11.05
N LYS A 295 -2.58 -24.31 10.52
CA LYS A 295 -3.75 -25.14 10.88
C LYS A 295 -4.42 -25.69 9.63
N GLY A 296 -4.18 -26.97 9.38
CA GLY A 296 -4.85 -27.73 8.34
C GLY A 296 -4.12 -29.03 8.11
N ASP A 297 -4.68 -30.14 8.57
CA ASP A 297 -4.22 -31.46 8.16
C ASP A 297 -4.98 -31.87 6.90
N CYS A 298 -4.37 -31.67 5.73
CA CYS A 298 -4.95 -32.09 4.45
C CYS A 298 -4.83 -33.61 4.20
N GLY A 299 -4.29 -34.36 5.19
CA GLY A 299 -4.30 -35.81 5.23
C GLY A 299 -3.64 -36.44 4.01
N ILE A 300 -2.50 -35.92 3.56
CA ILE A 300 -1.73 -36.57 2.49
C ILE A 300 -0.79 -37.58 3.14
N GLU A 301 -1.27 -38.81 3.32
CA GLU A 301 -0.36 -39.97 3.27
C GLU A 301 0.32 -39.92 1.90
N ALA A 302 1.64 -39.72 1.89
CA ALA A 302 2.41 -39.65 0.66
C ALA A 302 2.29 -41.00 -0.08
N GLU A 303 1.55 -41.02 -1.19
CA GLU A 303 1.68 -42.08 -2.19
C GLU A 303 3.16 -42.11 -2.63
N ARG A 304 3.85 -43.20 -2.27
CA ARG A 304 5.22 -43.45 -2.72
C ARG A 304 5.18 -43.63 -4.25
N PRO A 305 6.02 -42.91 -5.02
CA PRO A 305 6.21 -43.27 -6.42
C PRO A 305 6.85 -44.67 -6.49
N PRO A 306 6.49 -45.50 -7.49
CA PRO A 306 7.07 -46.83 -7.64
C PRO A 306 8.58 -46.72 -7.90
N ALA A 307 9.33 -47.65 -7.31
CA ALA A 307 10.78 -47.71 -7.46
C ALA A 307 11.17 -47.93 -8.94
N PRO A 308 12.20 -47.25 -9.45
CA PRO A 308 12.73 -47.55 -10.78
C PRO A 308 13.38 -48.95 -10.78
N GLU A 309 13.16 -49.69 -11.88
CA GLU A 309 13.66 -51.06 -12.14
C GLU A 309 15.19 -51.21 -12.02
#